data_AF-A0A6P6B7H1-F1
#
_entry.id   AF-A0A6P6B7H1-F1
#
_cell.length_a   1.000
_cell.length_b   1.000
_cell.length_c   1.000
_cell.angle_alpha   90.00
_cell.angle_beta   90.00
_cell.angle_gamma   90.00
#
_symmetry.space_group_name_H-M   'P 1'
#
loop_
_entity.id
_entity.type
_entity.pdbx_description
1 polymer ?
#
loop_
_entity_poly.entity_id
_entity_poly.type
_entity_poly.pdbx_seq_one_letter_code
_entity_poly.pdbx_strand_id
1 'polypeptide(L)'
;MYTPDQIRKREESIKIRRASEPLELIKLVKRLKHELWSEESVGELPLTVKHKITDEILQRLRSLRPNANVSEQQEVIETWHKEKLKEARSLALGGVRLNSTLLQEEAEMLVKVLESNWAVLSEDIGLWIPTEINNQEHDDKPEGVEDTEDEDQILAGRPLPPECHTELHTDYDGAAVRWGPTHHKESAADCCQACLDHAKRAKPGQKKCNIWVYCPSETGCYSPDIYEHKHMECWLKSSEKPRLNFKDRYSEAYRNSHPTVPVFVPWVSGVISV
;
A
#
# COMPACT_ATOMS: atom_id res chain seq x y z
N MET A 1 24.85 -18.90 -0.29
CA MET A 1 24.12 -20.20 -0.20
C MET A 1 23.31 -20.18 1.07
N TYR A 2 22.04 -20.56 1.03
CA TYR A 2 21.18 -20.61 2.22
C TYR A 2 21.68 -21.66 3.20
N THR A 3 21.61 -21.38 4.51
CA THR A 3 21.98 -22.35 5.54
C THR A 3 20.92 -23.47 5.61
N PRO A 4 21.28 -24.67 6.09
CA PRO A 4 20.31 -25.75 6.29
C PRO A 4 19.11 -25.34 7.17
N ASP A 5 19.34 -24.50 8.18
CA ASP A 5 18.28 -23.96 9.03
C ASP A 5 17.34 -23.00 8.29
N GLN A 6 17.87 -22.16 7.38
CA GLN A 6 17.04 -21.29 6.53
C GLN A 6 16.16 -22.11 5.57
N ILE A 7 16.68 -23.23 5.06
CA ILE A 7 15.91 -24.15 4.21
C ILE A 7 14.78 -24.80 5.03
N ARG A 8 15.07 -25.30 6.24
CA ARG A 8 14.06 -25.89 7.13
C ARG A 8 12.93 -24.90 7.47
N LYS A 9 13.29 -23.67 7.89
CA LYS A 9 12.29 -22.62 8.20
C LYS A 9 11.41 -22.29 7.01
N ARG A 10 11.99 -22.22 5.80
CA ARG A 10 11.23 -22.01 4.55
C ARG A 10 10.24 -23.14 4.29
N GLU A 11 10.66 -24.39 4.47
CA GLU A 11 9.79 -25.56 4.27
C GLU A 11 8.65 -25.62 5.29
N GLU A 12 8.92 -25.27 6.55
CA GLU A 12 7.92 -25.17 7.61
C GLU A 12 6.88 -24.09 7.32
N SER A 13 7.30 -22.89 6.92
CA SER A 13 6.39 -21.80 6.51
C SER A 13 5.49 -22.21 5.33
N ILE A 14 6.04 -22.90 4.33
CA ILE A 14 5.26 -23.43 3.20
C ILE A 14 4.20 -24.43 3.70
N LYS A 15 4.55 -25.29 4.66
CA LYS A 15 3.62 -26.27 5.23
C LYS A 15 2.50 -25.60 6.02
N ILE A 16 2.82 -24.60 6.84
CA ILE A 16 1.83 -23.81 7.60
C ILE A 16 0.86 -23.12 6.64
N ARG A 17 1.35 -22.40 5.64
CA ARG A 17 0.49 -21.71 4.66
C ARG A 17 -0.42 -22.65 3.88
N ARG A 18 0.06 -23.85 3.52
CA ARG A 18 -0.77 -24.88 2.87
C ARG A 18 -1.83 -25.44 3.83
N ALA A 19 -1.51 -25.60 5.11
CA ALA A 19 -2.45 -26.07 6.11
C ALA A 19 -3.52 -25.02 6.46
N SER A 20 -3.15 -23.74 6.42
CA SER A 20 -4.04 -22.59 6.66
C SER A 20 -4.80 -22.13 5.41
N GLU A 21 -4.65 -22.80 4.27
CA GLU A 21 -5.38 -22.45 3.05
C GLU A 21 -6.89 -22.72 3.25
N PRO A 22 -7.76 -21.71 3.09
CA PRO A 22 -9.19 -21.85 3.35
C PRO A 22 -9.90 -22.54 2.18
N LEU A 23 -9.63 -23.84 1.98
CA LEU A 23 -10.09 -24.62 0.83
C LEU A 23 -11.61 -24.60 0.64
N GLU A 24 -12.38 -24.62 1.72
CA GLU A 24 -13.84 -24.56 1.66
C GLU A 24 -14.34 -23.20 1.18
N LEU A 25 -13.69 -22.10 1.61
CA LEU A 25 -13.99 -20.76 1.12
C LEU A 25 -13.66 -20.65 -0.38
N ILE A 26 -12.51 -21.15 -0.81
CA ILE A 26 -12.10 -21.15 -2.22
C ILE A 26 -13.10 -21.94 -3.08
N LYS A 27 -13.58 -23.09 -2.60
CA LYS A 27 -14.62 -23.88 -3.30
C LYS A 27 -15.95 -23.12 -3.38
N LEU A 28 -16.34 -22.45 -2.30
CA LEU A 28 -17.59 -21.68 -2.23
C LEU A 28 -17.53 -20.49 -3.20
N VAL A 29 -16.44 -19.73 -3.22
CA VAL A 29 -16.21 -18.62 -4.16
C VAL A 29 -16.25 -19.09 -5.61
N LYS A 30 -15.62 -20.24 -5.93
CA LYS A 30 -15.69 -20.81 -7.29
C LYS A 30 -17.10 -21.16 -7.72
N ARG A 31 -17.93 -21.66 -6.79
CA ARG A 31 -19.33 -22.01 -7.05
C ARG A 31 -20.18 -20.76 -7.30
N LEU A 32 -20.05 -19.76 -6.42
CA LEU A 32 -20.73 -18.48 -6.54
C LEU A 32 -20.37 -17.75 -7.84
N LYS A 33 -19.10 -17.76 -8.23
CA LYS A 33 -18.65 -17.13 -9.49
C LYS A 33 -19.31 -17.76 -10.73
N HIS A 34 -19.53 -19.07 -10.71
CA HIS A 34 -20.21 -19.78 -11.80
C HIS A 34 -21.71 -19.43 -11.84
N GLU A 35 -22.35 -19.25 -10.69
CA GLU A 35 -23.77 -18.87 -10.57
C GLU A 35 -23.98 -17.41 -11.03
N LEU A 36 -23.12 -16.48 -10.61
CA LEU A 36 -23.19 -15.06 -10.99
C LEU A 36 -23.03 -14.81 -12.49
N TRP A 37 -22.19 -15.58 -13.19
CA TRP A 37 -21.96 -15.40 -14.63
C TRP A 37 -23.16 -15.85 -15.48
N SER A 38 -24.17 -16.48 -14.87
CA SER A 38 -25.39 -16.93 -15.57
C SER A 38 -26.57 -15.94 -15.49
N GLU A 39 -26.51 -14.94 -14.62
CA GLU A 39 -27.63 -14.01 -14.34
C GLU A 39 -27.36 -12.57 -14.81
N GLU A 40 -26.48 -12.39 -15.78
CA GLU A 40 -26.10 -11.08 -16.32
C GLU A 40 -27.16 -10.55 -17.30
N SER A 41 -28.31 -10.13 -16.77
CA SER A 41 -29.04 -8.92 -17.19
C SER A 41 -30.37 -8.82 -16.45
N VAL A 42 -30.73 -7.60 -16.03
CA VAL A 42 -32.09 -6.99 -16.08
C VAL A 42 -32.22 -5.92 -14.97
N GLY A 43 -32.45 -4.68 -15.42
CA GLY A 43 -33.22 -3.63 -14.73
C GLY A 43 -32.48 -2.76 -13.72
N GLU A 44 -31.93 -1.62 -14.15
CA GLU A 44 -31.55 -0.53 -13.24
C GLU A 44 -32.80 0.08 -12.59
N LEU A 45 -32.80 0.22 -11.26
CA LEU A 45 -33.86 0.94 -10.54
C LEU A 45 -33.89 2.43 -10.93
N PRO A 46 -35.07 3.08 -11.00
CA PRO A 46 -35.15 4.52 -11.18
C PRO A 46 -34.41 5.30 -10.08
N LEU A 47 -33.75 6.40 -10.44
CA LEU A 47 -32.98 7.24 -9.52
C LEU A 47 -33.81 7.74 -8.32
N THR A 48 -35.10 8.03 -8.55
CA THR A 48 -36.04 8.46 -7.50
C THR A 48 -36.27 7.38 -6.44
N VAL A 49 -36.27 6.11 -6.84
CA VAL A 49 -36.43 4.97 -5.93
C VAL A 49 -35.14 4.75 -5.15
N LYS A 50 -33.97 4.87 -5.80
CA LYS A 50 -32.66 4.80 -5.15
C LYS A 50 -32.51 5.84 -4.03
N HIS A 51 -32.84 7.10 -4.30
CA HIS A 51 -32.79 8.16 -3.28
C HIS A 51 -33.70 7.88 -2.08
N LYS A 52 -34.93 7.37 -2.31
CA LYS A 52 -35.83 6.98 -1.20
C LYS A 52 -35.23 5.88 -0.34
N ILE A 53 -34.62 4.87 -0.97
CA ILE A 53 -33.93 3.79 -0.27
C ILE A 53 -32.79 4.35 0.58
N THR A 54 -31.96 5.22 0.02
CA THR A 54 -30.87 5.89 0.75
C THR A 54 -31.39 6.64 1.98
N ASP A 55 -32.44 7.44 1.82
CA ASP A 55 -33.03 8.24 2.91
C ASP A 55 -33.58 7.36 4.04
N GLU A 56 -34.27 6.27 3.69
CA GLU A 56 -34.80 5.32 4.68
C GLU A 56 -33.69 4.61 5.47
N ILE A 57 -32.63 4.16 4.79
CA ILE A 57 -31.48 3.53 5.43
C ILE A 57 -30.77 4.53 6.35
N LEU A 58 -30.54 5.76 5.87
CA LEU A 58 -29.93 6.82 6.68
C LEU A 58 -30.78 7.14 7.91
N GLN A 59 -32.10 7.11 7.80
CA GLN A 59 -32.99 7.33 8.95
C GLN A 59 -32.87 6.19 9.97
N ARG A 60 -32.77 4.93 9.53
CA ARG A 60 -32.53 3.78 10.42
C ARG A 60 -31.19 3.88 11.14
N LEU A 61 -30.12 4.21 10.40
CA LEU A 61 -28.79 4.37 10.96
C LEU A 61 -28.70 5.55 11.95
N ARG A 62 -29.33 6.69 11.66
CA ARG A 62 -29.39 7.84 12.58
C ARG A 62 -30.18 7.57 13.86
N SER A 63 -31.07 6.58 13.85
CA SER A 63 -31.81 6.16 15.03
C SER A 63 -30.96 5.33 15.99
N LEU A 64 -29.76 4.91 15.57
CA LEU A 64 -28.80 4.23 16.43
C LEU A 64 -28.10 5.21 17.38
N ARG A 65 -27.49 4.64 18.42
CA ARG A 65 -26.69 5.44 19.36
C ARG A 65 -25.50 6.08 18.64
N PRO A 66 -25.02 7.26 19.07
CA PRO A 66 -23.92 7.98 18.39
C PRO A 66 -22.61 7.18 18.22
N ASN A 67 -22.42 6.10 18.98
CA ASN A 67 -21.26 5.20 18.94
C ASN A 67 -21.66 3.73 18.72
N ALA A 68 -22.70 3.46 17.92
CA ALA A 68 -23.08 2.09 17.63
C ALA A 68 -21.93 1.33 16.94
N ASN A 69 -21.65 0.12 17.40
CA ASN A 69 -20.59 -0.73 16.85
C ASN A 69 -20.92 -1.13 15.41
N VAL A 70 -19.90 -1.52 14.64
CA VAL A 70 -20.04 -1.91 13.23
C VAL A 70 -21.04 -3.07 13.09
N SER A 71 -20.98 -4.05 13.99
CA SER A 71 -21.94 -5.16 14.04
C SER A 71 -23.40 -4.71 14.23
N GLU A 72 -23.65 -3.71 15.09
CA GLU A 72 -24.99 -3.15 15.32
C GLU A 72 -25.52 -2.42 14.07
N GLN A 73 -24.64 -1.71 13.36
CA GLN A 73 -25.00 -1.04 12.10
C GLN A 73 -25.34 -2.05 11.00
N GLN A 74 -24.58 -3.15 10.91
CA GLN A 74 -24.84 -4.24 9.96
C GLN A 74 -26.19 -4.91 10.25
N GLU A 75 -26.47 -5.24 11.51
CA GLU A 75 -27.74 -5.87 11.91
C GLU A 75 -28.95 -5.01 11.54
N VAL A 76 -28.84 -3.69 11.70
CA VAL A 76 -29.93 -2.75 11.37
C VAL A 76 -30.20 -2.70 9.87
N ILE A 77 -29.15 -2.72 9.05
CA ILE A 77 -29.29 -2.75 7.60
C ILE A 77 -29.88 -4.09 7.14
N GLU A 78 -29.39 -5.21 7.67
CA GLU A 78 -29.95 -6.53 7.36
C GLU A 78 -31.43 -6.63 7.73
N THR A 79 -31.81 -6.06 8.87
CA THR A 79 -33.20 -6.02 9.32
C THR A 79 -34.04 -5.18 8.38
N TRP A 80 -33.58 -3.97 8.04
CA TRP A 80 -34.26 -3.10 7.07
C TRP A 80 -34.40 -3.79 5.70
N HIS A 81 -33.36 -4.47 5.22
CA HIS A 81 -33.35 -5.18 3.94
C HIS A 81 -34.42 -6.28 3.90
N LYS A 82 -34.50 -7.11 4.97
CA LYS A 82 -35.52 -8.15 5.13
C LYS A 82 -36.94 -7.57 5.19
N GLU A 83 -37.13 -6.47 5.92
CA GLU A 83 -38.42 -5.78 6.03
C GLU A 83 -38.88 -5.21 4.68
N LYS A 84 -37.98 -4.53 3.97
CA LYS A 84 -38.27 -3.92 2.66
C LYS A 84 -38.51 -4.94 1.59
N LEU A 85 -37.78 -6.04 1.59
CA LEU A 85 -38.05 -7.13 0.67
C LEU A 85 -39.44 -7.72 0.88
N LYS A 86 -39.86 -7.89 2.14
CA LYS A 86 -41.22 -8.38 2.47
C LYS A 86 -42.31 -7.41 2.01
N GLU A 87 -42.09 -6.10 2.18
CA GLU A 87 -42.98 -5.04 1.69
C GLU A 87 -43.07 -5.03 0.16
N ALA A 88 -41.93 -5.12 -0.53
CA ALA A 88 -41.89 -5.15 -1.99
C ALA A 88 -42.62 -6.40 -2.54
N ARG A 89 -42.44 -7.56 -1.90
CA ARG A 89 -43.15 -8.80 -2.27
C ARG A 89 -44.67 -8.68 -2.08
N SER A 90 -45.14 -8.06 -0.99
CA SER A 90 -46.59 -7.90 -0.78
C SER A 90 -47.22 -6.92 -1.77
N LEU A 91 -46.47 -5.89 -2.17
CA LEU A 91 -46.88 -4.95 -3.22
C LEU A 91 -46.90 -5.60 -4.61
N ALA A 92 -45.91 -6.44 -4.93
CA ALA A 92 -45.86 -7.20 -6.18
C ALA A 92 -46.98 -8.27 -6.29
N LEU A 93 -47.37 -8.89 -5.16
CA LEU A 93 -48.39 -9.96 -5.11
C LEU A 93 -49.84 -9.46 -5.02
N GLY A 94 -50.09 -8.15 -5.03
CA GLY A 94 -51.45 -7.59 -5.17
C GLY A 94 -52.25 -7.43 -3.87
N GLY A 95 -51.65 -6.79 -2.85
CA GLY A 95 -52.36 -6.36 -1.64
C GLY A 95 -53.06 -5.00 -1.77
N VAL A 96 -54.35 -5.00 -2.10
CA VAL A 96 -55.35 -3.91 -1.90
C VAL A 96 -55.11 -2.59 -2.68
N ARG A 97 -55.80 -2.50 -3.83
CA ARG A 97 -56.31 -1.26 -4.47
C ARG A 97 -55.28 -0.13 -4.67
N LEU A 98 -54.32 -0.32 -5.58
CA LEU A 98 -53.50 0.79 -6.11
C LEU A 98 -53.71 0.92 -7.62
N ASN A 99 -54.20 2.10 -8.03
CA ASN A 99 -54.68 2.40 -9.38
C ASN A 99 -53.56 2.70 -10.40
N SER A 100 -52.39 2.06 -10.29
CA SER A 100 -51.27 2.35 -11.19
C SER A 100 -50.40 1.12 -11.44
N THR A 101 -50.44 0.60 -12.67
CA THR A 101 -49.58 -0.47 -13.20
C THR A 101 -48.09 -0.20 -12.96
N LEU A 102 -47.70 1.09 -12.99
CA LEU A 102 -46.33 1.55 -12.81
C LEU A 102 -45.75 1.24 -11.41
N LEU A 103 -46.61 1.21 -10.38
CA LEU A 103 -46.22 0.98 -8.99
C LEU A 103 -45.97 -0.52 -8.71
N GLN A 104 -46.63 -1.39 -9.46
CA GLN A 104 -46.43 -2.83 -9.41
C GLN A 104 -45.14 -3.24 -10.12
N GLU A 105 -44.86 -2.67 -11.30
CA GLU A 105 -43.60 -2.87 -12.02
C GLU A 105 -42.38 -2.39 -11.19
N GLU A 106 -42.50 -1.23 -10.53
CA GLU A 106 -41.48 -0.74 -9.58
C GLU A 106 -41.27 -1.71 -8.40
N ALA A 107 -42.34 -2.28 -7.85
CA ALA A 107 -42.25 -3.26 -6.76
C ALA A 107 -41.58 -4.57 -7.21
N GLU A 108 -41.90 -5.06 -8.41
CA GLU A 108 -41.29 -6.26 -8.99
C GLU A 108 -39.79 -6.06 -9.26
N MET A 109 -39.39 -4.90 -9.80
CA MET A 109 -37.98 -4.54 -9.96
C MET A 109 -37.27 -4.44 -8.59
N LEU A 110 -37.93 -3.85 -7.59
CA LEU A 110 -37.38 -3.72 -6.25
C LEU A 110 -37.17 -5.09 -5.58
N VAL A 111 -38.11 -6.03 -5.73
CA VAL A 111 -37.96 -7.42 -5.27
C VAL A 111 -36.73 -8.06 -5.90
N LYS A 112 -36.59 -7.96 -7.22
CA LYS A 112 -35.47 -8.56 -7.95
C LYS A 112 -34.11 -8.00 -7.49
N VAL A 113 -34.02 -6.68 -7.32
CA VAL A 113 -32.77 -6.04 -6.89
C VAL A 113 -32.45 -6.35 -5.43
N LEU A 114 -33.45 -6.34 -4.53
CA LEU A 114 -33.22 -6.66 -3.12
C LEU A 114 -32.89 -8.14 -2.91
N GLU A 115 -33.44 -9.08 -3.69
CA GLU A 115 -33.14 -10.51 -3.57
C GLU A 115 -31.81 -10.92 -4.18
N SER A 116 -31.55 -10.53 -5.43
CA SER A 116 -30.44 -11.06 -6.21
C SER A 116 -29.28 -10.08 -6.33
N ASN A 117 -29.53 -8.78 -6.30
CA ASN A 117 -28.54 -7.74 -6.64
C ASN A 117 -28.29 -6.73 -5.51
N TRP A 118 -28.50 -7.12 -4.25
CA TRP A 118 -28.35 -6.22 -3.11
C TRP A 118 -26.95 -5.60 -3.02
N ALA A 119 -25.91 -6.38 -3.32
CA ALA A 119 -24.53 -5.89 -3.32
C ALA A 119 -24.31 -4.77 -4.35
N VAL A 120 -24.80 -4.96 -5.58
CA VAL A 120 -24.72 -3.96 -6.65
C VAL A 120 -25.50 -2.70 -6.30
N LEU A 121 -26.71 -2.86 -5.74
CA LEU A 121 -27.50 -1.72 -5.26
C LEU A 121 -26.79 -0.98 -4.13
N SER A 122 -26.19 -1.70 -3.19
CA SER A 122 -25.46 -1.11 -2.06
C SER A 122 -24.30 -0.25 -2.52
N GLU A 123 -23.51 -0.73 -3.48
CA GLU A 123 -22.42 0.05 -4.09
C GLU A 123 -22.96 1.31 -4.80
N ASP A 124 -24.02 1.15 -5.59
CA ASP A 124 -24.61 2.22 -6.39
C ASP A 124 -25.26 3.33 -5.53
N ILE A 125 -25.83 2.98 -4.36
CA ILE A 125 -26.35 3.97 -3.39
C ILE A 125 -25.27 4.45 -2.40
N GLY A 126 -24.02 4.00 -2.53
CA GLY A 126 -22.92 4.40 -1.66
C GLY A 126 -22.98 3.84 -0.24
N LEU A 127 -23.67 2.71 -0.04
CA LEU A 127 -23.80 2.04 1.24
C LEU A 127 -22.61 1.10 1.49
N TRP A 128 -21.60 1.60 2.20
CA TRP A 128 -20.42 0.81 2.59
C TRP A 128 -20.28 0.79 4.11
N ILE A 129 -20.48 -0.38 4.72
CA ILE A 129 -20.14 -0.64 6.13
C ILE A 129 -18.94 -1.58 6.16
N PRO A 130 -17.81 -1.18 6.77
CA PRO A 130 -16.65 -2.06 6.92
C PRO A 130 -17.04 -3.37 7.61
N THR A 131 -16.55 -4.51 7.16
CA THR A 131 -16.61 -5.73 7.97
C THR A 131 -15.57 -5.65 9.09
N GLU A 132 -15.93 -6.08 10.30
CA GLU A 132 -14.93 -6.34 11.34
C GLU A 132 -14.03 -7.50 10.88
N ILE A 133 -12.87 -7.16 10.33
CA ILE A 133 -11.83 -8.13 9.98
C ILE A 133 -11.02 -8.37 11.25
N ASN A 134 -11.31 -9.48 11.94
CA ASN A 134 -10.44 -9.94 13.01
C ASN A 134 -9.19 -10.57 12.40
N ASN A 135 -8.16 -9.77 12.19
CA ASN A 135 -6.85 -10.28 11.79
C ASN A 135 -6.26 -11.04 12.97
N GLN A 136 -6.23 -12.37 12.87
CA GLN A 136 -5.41 -13.16 13.75
C GLN A 136 -3.97 -13.06 13.24
N GLU A 137 -3.21 -12.15 13.82
CA GLU A 137 -1.78 -12.01 13.55
C GLU A 137 -1.10 -13.30 14.00
N HIS A 138 -0.68 -14.10 13.01
CA HIS A 138 0.21 -15.22 13.26
C HIS A 138 1.61 -14.65 13.41
N ASP A 139 2.07 -14.57 14.66
CA ASP A 139 3.44 -14.21 14.97
C ASP A 139 4.37 -15.37 14.58
N ASP A 140 4.57 -15.54 13.26
CA ASP A 140 5.51 -16.49 12.67
C ASP A 140 6.98 -16.03 12.88
N LYS A 141 7.18 -14.93 13.61
CA LYS A 141 8.47 -14.37 13.96
C LYS A 141 9.13 -15.28 15.00
N PRO A 142 10.31 -15.85 14.71
CA PRO A 142 11.01 -16.67 15.68
C PRO A 142 11.41 -15.81 16.90
N GLU A 143 11.12 -16.30 18.12
CA GLU A 143 11.58 -15.67 19.36
C GLU A 143 13.09 -15.40 19.31
N GLY A 144 13.49 -14.14 19.46
CA GLY A 144 14.89 -13.69 19.40
C GLY A 144 15.35 -13.12 18.05
N VAL A 145 14.48 -13.07 17.04
CA VAL A 145 14.66 -12.15 15.90
C VAL A 145 13.97 -10.85 16.31
N GLU A 146 14.70 -9.87 16.85
CA GLU A 146 14.22 -8.48 16.82
C GLU A 146 13.93 -8.10 15.36
N ASP A 147 13.04 -7.14 15.11
CA ASP A 147 12.95 -6.55 13.76
C ASP A 147 14.36 -6.08 13.41
N THR A 148 15.10 -6.92 12.67
CA THR A 148 16.41 -6.55 12.21
C THR A 148 16.19 -5.30 11.39
N GLU A 149 17.07 -4.33 11.56
CA GLU A 149 17.18 -3.06 10.84
C GLU A 149 17.32 -3.24 9.29
N ASP A 150 16.93 -4.40 8.77
CA ASP A 150 16.99 -4.92 7.41
C ASP A 150 15.69 -4.70 6.62
N GLU A 151 14.55 -4.38 7.26
CA GLU A 151 13.33 -4.03 6.52
C GLU A 151 13.45 -2.64 5.85
N ASP A 152 14.26 -1.74 6.42
CA ASP A 152 14.58 -0.42 5.87
C ASP A 152 15.69 -0.46 4.79
N GLN A 153 16.21 -1.64 4.43
CA GLN A 153 17.35 -1.79 3.51
C GLN A 153 16.97 -2.03 2.04
N ILE A 154 15.68 -2.03 1.71
CA ILE A 154 15.22 -2.28 0.33
C ILE A 154 15.27 -0.98 -0.49
N LEU A 155 16.27 -0.86 -1.36
CA LEU A 155 16.37 0.24 -2.32
C LEU A 155 15.40 0.04 -3.49
N ALA A 156 14.62 1.07 -3.78
CA ALA A 156 13.76 1.10 -4.95
C ALA A 156 14.59 1.12 -6.26
N GLY A 157 14.10 0.39 -7.27
CA GLY A 157 14.67 0.36 -8.61
C GLY A 157 15.38 -0.95 -8.96
N ARG A 158 16.18 -0.91 -10.03
CA ARG A 158 16.94 -2.09 -10.49
C ARG A 158 18.05 -2.45 -9.50
N PRO A 159 18.48 -3.73 -9.46
CA PRO A 159 19.63 -4.13 -8.64
C PRO A 159 20.89 -3.33 -8.99
N LEU A 160 21.64 -2.96 -7.95
CA LEU A 160 22.91 -2.25 -8.10
C LEU A 160 24.01 -3.20 -8.59
N PRO A 161 24.78 -2.81 -9.62
CA PRO A 161 25.97 -3.56 -10.02
C PRO A 161 27.03 -3.65 -8.90
N PRO A 162 27.78 -4.76 -8.79
CA PRO A 162 28.83 -4.90 -7.77
C PRO A 162 29.90 -3.81 -7.82
N GLU A 163 30.19 -3.26 -9.00
CA GLU A 163 31.19 -2.21 -9.20
C GLU A 163 30.82 -0.91 -8.47
N CYS A 164 29.54 -0.74 -8.12
CA CYS A 164 29.03 0.40 -7.39
C CYS A 164 29.44 0.43 -5.92
N HIS A 165 29.83 -0.73 -5.34
CA HIS A 165 30.17 -0.90 -3.92
C HIS A 165 29.17 -0.17 -3.02
N THR A 166 27.89 -0.49 -3.18
CA THR A 166 26.83 0.21 -2.47
C THR A 166 26.90 -0.03 -0.98
N GLU A 167 26.81 1.05 -0.23
CA GLU A 167 26.66 1.09 1.21
C GLU A 167 25.41 1.89 1.55
N LEU A 168 24.51 1.25 2.30
CA LEU A 168 23.35 1.90 2.88
C LEU A 168 23.79 2.79 4.04
N HIS A 169 22.94 3.75 4.41
CA HIS A 169 23.19 4.66 5.53
C HIS A 169 24.60 5.26 5.52
N THR A 170 25.06 5.72 4.36
CA THR A 170 26.43 6.15 4.18
C THR A 170 26.47 7.43 3.35
N ASP A 171 27.19 8.44 3.82
CA ASP A 171 27.56 9.64 3.06
C ASP A 171 29.08 9.74 2.97
N TYR A 172 29.59 9.73 1.74
CA TYR A 172 31.00 9.95 1.44
C TYR A 172 31.26 11.42 1.09
N ASP A 173 32.34 11.97 1.65
CA ASP A 173 32.84 13.29 1.32
C ASP A 173 33.67 13.27 0.01
N GLY A 174 33.68 14.39 -0.70
CA GLY A 174 34.44 14.57 -1.92
C GLY A 174 34.07 15.83 -2.70
N ALA A 175 34.92 16.21 -3.65
CA ALA A 175 34.66 17.36 -4.50
C ALA A 175 33.55 17.05 -5.50
N ALA A 176 32.45 17.81 -5.48
CA ALA A 176 31.35 17.64 -6.41
C ALA A 176 31.82 17.88 -7.87
N VAL A 177 31.66 16.86 -8.71
CA VAL A 177 31.81 16.94 -10.18
C VAL A 177 30.45 17.08 -10.87
N ARG A 178 29.36 16.67 -10.20
CA ARG A 178 27.98 17.08 -10.49
C ARG A 178 27.22 17.32 -9.20
N TRP A 179 26.46 18.41 -9.18
CA TRP A 179 25.71 18.89 -8.02
C TRP A 179 24.32 18.24 -7.96
N GLY A 180 24.01 17.59 -6.84
CA GLY A 180 22.74 16.88 -6.61
C GLY A 180 21.48 17.71 -6.79
N PRO A 181 21.39 18.98 -6.34
CA PRO A 181 20.16 19.79 -6.43
C PRO A 181 19.71 20.05 -7.86
N THR A 182 20.61 19.88 -8.84
CA THR A 182 20.31 20.00 -10.27
C THR A 182 20.44 18.67 -11.01
N HIS A 183 20.74 17.59 -10.30
CA HIS A 183 21.00 16.27 -10.87
C HIS A 183 20.21 15.20 -10.13
N HIS A 184 19.00 14.94 -10.61
CA HIS A 184 18.12 13.92 -10.03
C HIS A 184 18.19 12.61 -10.83
N LYS A 185 18.03 11.48 -10.12
CA LYS A 185 17.98 10.13 -10.69
C LYS A 185 16.86 9.32 -10.04
N GLU A 186 16.23 8.44 -10.81
CA GLU A 186 15.08 7.67 -10.33
C GLU A 186 15.46 6.55 -9.34
N SER A 187 16.72 6.16 -9.33
CA SER A 187 17.21 5.12 -8.42
C SER A 187 18.69 5.32 -8.05
N ALA A 188 19.10 4.69 -6.96
CA ALA A 188 20.51 4.57 -6.57
C ALA A 188 21.36 3.93 -7.70
N ALA A 189 20.81 2.94 -8.40
CA ALA A 189 21.47 2.28 -9.53
C ALA A 189 21.71 3.23 -10.71
N ASP A 190 20.79 4.16 -10.97
CA ASP A 190 20.97 5.17 -12.03
C ASP A 190 21.95 6.26 -11.61
N CYS A 191 22.02 6.57 -10.31
CA CYS A 191 23.04 7.46 -9.77
C CYS A 191 24.45 6.86 -9.88
N CYS A 192 24.64 5.60 -9.49
CA CYS A 192 25.90 4.90 -9.71
C CYS A 192 26.29 4.84 -11.19
N GLN A 193 25.34 4.48 -12.06
CA GLN A 193 25.61 4.44 -13.51
C GLN A 193 26.03 5.81 -14.05
N ALA A 194 25.41 6.89 -13.57
CA ALA A 194 25.81 8.24 -13.93
C ALA A 194 27.25 8.56 -13.51
N CYS A 195 27.70 8.05 -12.35
CA CYS A 195 29.10 8.17 -11.92
C CYS A 195 30.05 7.39 -12.84
N LEU A 196 29.75 6.12 -13.13
CA LEU A 196 30.54 5.27 -14.04
C LEU A 196 30.68 5.93 -15.43
N ASP A 197 29.57 6.44 -15.94
CA ASP A 197 29.50 7.13 -17.21
C ASP A 197 30.28 8.45 -17.22
N HIS A 198 30.20 9.21 -16.11
CA HIS A 198 30.99 10.42 -15.94
C HIS A 198 32.49 10.11 -15.89
N ALA A 199 32.88 9.06 -15.19
CA ALA A 199 34.27 8.60 -15.10
C ALA A 199 34.83 8.21 -16.47
N LYS A 200 34.05 7.51 -17.29
CA LYS A 200 34.41 7.11 -18.66
C LYS A 200 34.57 8.30 -19.62
N ARG A 201 33.71 9.32 -19.51
CA ARG A 201 33.73 10.51 -20.38
C ARG A 201 34.72 11.59 -19.97
N ALA A 202 35.27 11.51 -18.76
CA ALA A 202 36.17 12.53 -18.23
C ALA A 202 37.44 12.67 -19.09
N LYS A 203 37.73 13.90 -19.51
CA LYS A 203 38.91 14.22 -20.32
C LYS A 203 40.20 14.18 -19.47
N PRO A 204 41.38 14.02 -20.09
CA PRO A 204 42.65 14.19 -19.40
C PRO A 204 42.71 15.53 -18.65
N GLY A 205 43.03 15.51 -17.36
CA GLY A 205 43.09 16.68 -16.50
C GLY A 205 41.77 17.06 -15.80
N GLN A 206 40.64 16.41 -16.10
CA GLN A 206 39.40 16.59 -15.35
C GLN A 206 39.28 15.58 -14.21
N LYS A 207 38.65 16.01 -13.10
CA LYS A 207 38.31 15.12 -11.99
C LYS A 207 37.27 14.10 -12.44
N LYS A 208 37.62 12.81 -12.33
CA LYS A 208 36.71 11.70 -12.63
C LYS A 208 35.80 11.46 -11.44
N CYS A 209 34.54 11.11 -11.71
CA CYS A 209 33.68 10.64 -10.63
C CYS A 209 34.26 9.32 -10.12
N ASN A 210 34.33 9.17 -8.80
CA ASN A 210 34.60 7.89 -8.17
C ASN A 210 33.71 7.62 -6.95
N ILE A 211 32.88 8.59 -6.57
CA ILE A 211 31.96 8.50 -5.44
C ILE A 211 30.58 8.96 -5.93
N TRP A 212 29.54 8.22 -5.61
CA TRP A 212 28.16 8.62 -5.84
C TRP A 212 27.39 8.62 -4.52
N VAL A 213 26.51 9.59 -4.32
CA VAL A 213 25.65 9.71 -3.14
C VAL A 213 24.24 10.02 -3.60
N TYR A 214 23.28 9.22 -3.18
CA TYR A 214 21.88 9.23 -3.62
C TYR A 214 20.93 9.41 -2.44
N CYS A 215 19.90 10.24 -2.62
CA CYS A 215 18.82 10.38 -1.65
C CYS A 215 17.61 9.50 -2.00
N PRO A 216 17.41 8.34 -1.33
CA PRO A 216 16.23 7.49 -1.55
C PRO A 216 14.99 7.94 -0.78
N SER A 217 15.12 8.83 0.21
CA SER A 217 14.02 9.22 1.08
C SER A 217 13.07 10.19 0.38
N GLU A 218 11.78 9.87 0.36
CA GLU A 218 10.73 10.74 -0.19
C GLU A 218 10.61 12.08 0.54
N THR A 219 10.95 12.10 1.84
CA THR A 219 10.95 13.31 2.68
C THR A 219 12.25 14.10 2.58
N GLY A 220 13.19 13.68 1.74
CA GLY A 220 14.51 14.30 1.61
C GLY A 220 15.55 13.70 2.57
N CYS A 221 16.80 14.14 2.39
CA CYS A 221 17.94 13.59 3.11
C CYS A 221 18.65 14.66 3.94
N TYR A 222 18.93 14.35 5.19
CA TYR A 222 19.64 15.25 6.09
C TYR A 222 21.12 15.34 5.74
N SER A 223 21.63 16.57 5.64
CA SER A 223 23.06 16.91 5.63
C SER A 223 23.26 18.08 6.60
N PRO A 224 24.40 18.17 7.31
CA PRO A 224 24.67 19.29 8.22
C PRO A 224 25.14 20.55 7.49
N ASP A 225 24.43 20.93 6.44
CA ASP A 225 24.67 22.16 5.69
C ASP A 225 23.40 23.02 5.65
N ILE A 226 23.47 24.13 4.89
CA ILE A 226 22.39 25.12 4.82
C ILE A 226 21.31 24.77 3.79
N TYR A 227 21.45 23.66 3.07
CA TYR A 227 20.56 23.27 2.00
C TYR A 227 19.57 22.21 2.44
N GLU A 228 18.41 22.22 1.80
CA GLU A 228 17.40 21.19 1.93
C GLU A 228 17.56 20.21 0.76
N HIS A 229 17.98 18.97 1.07
CA HIS A 229 18.17 17.96 0.03
C HIS A 229 16.90 17.18 -0.22
N LYS A 230 16.51 17.10 -1.48
CA LYS A 230 15.25 16.49 -1.90
C LYS A 230 15.43 15.03 -2.32
N HIS A 231 14.32 14.31 -2.33
CA HIS A 231 14.23 12.98 -2.89
C HIS A 231 14.85 12.94 -4.30
N MET A 232 15.53 11.84 -4.64
CA MET A 232 16.16 11.57 -5.93
C MET A 232 17.42 12.40 -6.24
N GLU A 233 17.90 13.25 -5.33
CA GLU A 233 19.17 13.94 -5.52
C GLU A 233 20.33 12.95 -5.70
N CYS A 234 21.12 13.16 -6.75
CA CYS A 234 22.29 12.34 -7.09
C CYS A 234 23.54 13.21 -7.16
N TRP A 235 24.41 13.04 -6.19
CA TRP A 235 25.69 13.72 -6.08
C TRP A 235 26.79 12.87 -6.68
N LEU A 236 27.49 13.41 -7.68
CA LEU A 236 28.68 12.80 -8.24
C LEU A 236 29.89 13.52 -7.68
N LYS A 237 30.74 12.80 -6.94
CA LYS A 237 31.89 13.36 -6.23
C LYS A 237 33.19 12.71 -6.71
N SER A 238 34.29 13.40 -6.46
CA SER A 238 35.65 12.97 -6.78
C SER A 238 36.58 13.18 -5.59
N SER A 239 37.28 12.14 -5.17
CA SER A 239 38.33 12.21 -4.16
C SER A 239 39.42 11.17 -4.42
N GLU A 240 40.70 11.54 -4.26
CA GLU A 240 41.81 10.58 -4.32
C GLU A 240 41.75 9.55 -3.20
N LYS A 241 41.22 9.96 -2.05
CA LYS A 241 41.01 9.11 -0.87
C LYS A 241 39.59 9.36 -0.37
N PRO A 242 38.60 8.58 -0.81
CA PRO A 242 37.23 8.67 -0.32
C PRO A 242 37.21 8.63 1.21
N ARG A 243 36.58 9.63 1.83
CA ARG A 243 36.45 9.73 3.29
C ARG A 243 34.98 9.61 3.64
N LEU A 244 34.69 8.75 4.61
CA LEU A 244 33.36 8.67 5.20
C LEU A 244 33.09 9.97 5.97
N ASN A 245 31.96 10.60 5.69
CA ASN A 245 31.45 11.74 6.45
C ASN A 245 30.59 11.21 7.60
N PHE A 246 29.52 10.50 7.26
CA PHE A 246 28.66 9.80 8.21
C PHE A 246 28.35 8.40 7.73
N LYS A 247 28.17 7.49 8.70
CA LYS A 247 27.81 6.10 8.45
C LYS A 247 26.91 5.56 9.57
N ASP A 248 25.96 4.72 9.18
CA ASP A 248 25.01 4.02 10.04
C ASP A 248 24.23 4.99 10.94
N ARG A 249 24.23 4.76 12.25
CA ARG A 249 23.52 5.56 13.24
C ARG A 249 24.32 6.80 13.65
N TYR A 250 23.69 7.97 13.68
CA TYR A 250 24.29 9.16 14.27
C TYR A 250 24.51 8.97 15.78
N SER A 251 25.67 9.39 16.28
CA SER A 251 25.97 9.29 17.72
C SER A 251 25.00 10.14 18.55
N GLU A 252 24.70 9.69 19.77
CA GLU A 252 23.76 10.40 20.65
C GLU A 252 24.22 11.83 20.96
N ALA A 253 25.53 12.04 21.15
CA ALA A 253 26.10 13.37 21.31
C ALA A 253 25.83 14.28 20.10
N TYR A 254 25.91 13.73 18.88
CA TYR A 254 25.61 14.48 17.66
C TYR A 254 24.11 14.79 17.55
N ARG A 255 23.25 13.83 17.87
CA ARG A 255 21.79 14.01 17.87
C ARG A 255 21.31 15.01 18.91
N ASN A 256 21.93 15.03 20.09
CA ASN A 256 21.63 16.00 21.15
C ASN A 256 22.01 17.43 20.76
N SER A 257 23.03 17.61 19.91
CA SER A 257 23.44 18.93 19.39
C SER A 257 22.71 19.33 18.11
N HIS A 258 22.06 18.38 17.42
CA HIS A 258 21.33 18.60 16.17
C HIS A 258 19.93 17.97 16.26
N PRO A 259 18.94 18.63 16.88
CA PRO A 259 17.64 18.01 17.16
C PRO A 259 16.86 17.51 15.92
N THR A 260 17.21 18.01 14.73
CA THR A 260 16.58 17.66 13.45
C THR A 260 17.26 16.49 12.74
N VAL A 261 18.39 15.96 13.26
CA VAL A 261 19.06 14.84 12.60
C VAL A 261 18.27 13.53 12.80
N PRO A 262 18.08 12.72 11.74
CA PRO A 262 17.48 11.40 11.88
C PRO A 262 18.34 10.45 12.73
N VAL A 263 17.79 9.27 13.05
CA VAL A 263 18.52 8.23 13.79
C VAL A 263 19.66 7.66 12.93
N PHE A 264 19.36 7.34 11.68
CA PHE A 264 20.31 6.80 10.70
C PHE A 264 20.62 7.82 9.62
N VAL A 265 21.80 7.68 9.02
CA VAL A 265 22.17 8.43 7.81
C VAL A 265 21.17 8.09 6.70
N PRO A 266 20.49 9.09 6.10
CA PRO A 266 19.45 8.83 5.11
C PRO A 266 20.00 8.62 3.69
N TRP A 267 21.30 8.81 3.50
CA TRP A 267 21.97 8.69 2.21
C TRP A 267 22.38 7.25 1.89
N VAL A 268 22.40 6.95 0.60
CA VAL A 268 22.96 5.72 0.05
C VAL A 268 24.10 6.11 -0.86
N SER A 269 25.25 5.49 -0.70
CA SER A 269 26.42 5.88 -1.48
C SER A 269 27.32 4.70 -1.80
N GLY A 270 28.31 4.95 -2.63
CA GLY A 270 29.32 3.96 -2.92
C GLY A 270 30.52 4.56 -3.63
N VAL A 271 31.63 3.82 -3.57
CA VAL A 271 32.86 4.15 -4.27
C VAL A 271 32.98 3.21 -5.47
N ILE A 272 32.94 3.76 -6.67
CA ILE A 272 33.05 2.92 -7.86
C ILE A 272 34.49 2.41 -8.01
N SER A 273 34.64 1.14 -8.37
CA SER A 273 35.92 0.62 -8.87
C SER A 273 36.00 0.87 -10.37
N VAL A 274 37.00 1.66 -10.79
CA VAL A 274 37.24 2.03 -12.19
C VAL A 274 38.48 1.31 -12.70
#